data_AF-A0A1E8BLF9-F1
#
_entry.id   AF-A0A1E8BLF9-F1
#
_cell.length_a   1.000
_cell.length_b   1.000
_cell.length_c   1.000
_cell.angle_alpha   90.00
_cell.angle_beta   90.00
_cell.angle_gamma   90.00
#
_symmetry.space_group_name_H-M   'P 1'
#
loop_
_entity.id
_entity.type
_entity.pdbx_description
1 polymer ?
#
loop_
_entity_poly.entity_id
_entity_poly.type
_entity_poly.pdbx_seq_one_letter_code
_entity_poly.pdbx_strand_id
1 'polypeptide(L)'
;MKYGKNTQLVEEVINFITNLQLFHYENLLNRDVVMVNEYERAQELAWSQDLDEVENVWEDIKSSEGGEIIGQLYEHDLNSMERPIREIIQSSENYSGDFVLQYIDIFEEIIGDLHMCALNRLVNGKVDNFYERIFEVYKLGGWPCGWEGEYPEGRIIVYSPDKK
;
A
#
# COMPACT_ATOMS: atom_id res chain seq x y z
N MET A 1 -2.85 24.62 7.80
CA MET A 1 -3.11 23.17 7.66
C MET A 1 -1.78 22.50 7.33
N LYS A 2 -1.40 21.41 8.02
CA LYS A 2 -0.03 20.85 7.99
C LYS A 2 0.41 20.35 6.61
N TYR A 3 -0.53 19.82 5.83
CA TYR A 3 -0.32 19.25 4.50
C TYR A 3 -1.22 19.90 3.44
N GLY A 4 -1.47 21.21 3.57
CA GLY A 4 -2.33 21.95 2.65
C GLY A 4 -3.80 21.51 2.66
N LYS A 5 -4.47 21.59 1.51
CA LYS A 5 -5.91 21.32 1.35
C LYS A 5 -6.31 19.88 1.70
N ASN A 6 -5.38 18.92 1.56
CA ASN A 6 -5.62 17.49 1.77
C ASN A 6 -5.18 17.01 3.16
N THR A 7 -4.93 17.92 4.11
CA THR A 7 -4.39 17.58 5.44
C THR A 7 -5.15 16.45 6.14
N GLN A 8 -6.48 16.48 6.15
CA GLN A 8 -7.27 15.44 6.81
C GLN A 8 -7.11 14.06 6.16
N LEU A 9 -6.90 14.00 4.85
CA LEU A 9 -6.71 12.75 4.11
C LEU A 9 -5.34 12.13 4.40
N VAL A 10 -4.30 12.95 4.47
CA VAL A 10 -2.95 12.51 4.86
C VAL A 10 -2.94 12.06 6.32
N GLU A 11 -3.60 12.81 7.21
CA GLU A 11 -3.72 12.45 8.62
C GLU A 11 -4.50 11.15 8.83
N GLU A 12 -5.49 10.81 7.99
CA GLU A 12 -6.16 9.51 8.05
C GLU A 12 -5.17 8.35 7.82
N VAL A 13 -4.25 8.46 6.86
CA VAL A 13 -3.23 7.42 6.63
C VAL A 13 -2.28 7.33 7.83
N ILE A 14 -1.82 8.48 8.34
CA ILE A 14 -0.93 8.52 9.51
C ILE A 14 -1.60 7.93 10.75
N ASN A 15 -2.87 8.25 11.01
CA ASN A 15 -3.59 7.72 12.16
C ASN A 15 -3.95 6.23 12.00
N PHE A 16 -4.01 5.74 10.76
CA PHE A 16 -4.26 4.34 10.48
C PHE A 16 -3.09 3.46 10.93
N ILE A 17 -1.84 3.89 10.73
CA ILE A 17 -0.66 3.05 11.05
C ILE A 17 -0.58 2.68 12.55
N THR A 18 -1.07 3.55 13.44
CA THR A 18 -1.02 3.31 14.89
C THR A 18 -1.93 2.16 15.34
N ASN A 19 -2.95 1.83 14.55
CA ASN A 19 -3.89 0.74 14.82
C ASN A 19 -3.89 -0.28 13.67
N LEU A 20 -2.80 -0.35 12.91
CA LEU A 20 -2.70 -1.22 11.75
C LEU A 20 -2.92 -2.68 12.18
N GLN A 21 -3.85 -3.31 11.50
CA GLN A 21 -4.29 -4.67 11.75
C GLN A 21 -4.42 -5.40 10.43
N LEU A 22 -3.56 -6.39 10.21
CA LEU A 22 -3.61 -7.26 9.04
C LEU A 22 -4.35 -8.57 9.35
N PHE A 23 -4.89 -9.16 8.29
CA PHE A 23 -5.50 -10.48 8.22
C PHE A 23 -6.80 -10.65 8.99
N HIS A 24 -7.63 -9.59 8.98
CA HIS A 24 -8.98 -9.59 9.50
C HIS A 24 -9.97 -9.82 8.34
N TYR A 25 -10.36 -11.08 8.15
CA TYR A 25 -11.02 -11.64 6.95
C TYR A 25 -12.35 -10.99 6.52
N GLU A 26 -13.04 -10.24 7.38
CA GLU A 26 -14.49 -10.05 7.24
C GLU A 26 -14.95 -9.22 6.03
N ASN A 27 -14.07 -8.44 5.39
CA ASN A 27 -14.51 -7.46 4.37
C ASN A 27 -13.82 -7.54 2.99
N LEU A 28 -12.85 -8.44 2.76
CA LEU A 28 -12.14 -8.54 1.47
C LEU A 28 -12.91 -9.33 0.39
N LEU A 29 -13.76 -10.29 0.79
CA LEU A 29 -14.47 -11.20 -0.13
C LEU A 29 -15.43 -10.53 -1.12
N ASN A 30 -15.81 -9.27 -0.87
CA ASN A 30 -16.76 -8.52 -1.71
C ASN A 30 -16.09 -7.48 -2.62
N ARG A 31 -14.76 -7.54 -2.77
CA ARG A 31 -14.00 -6.61 -3.60
C ARG A 31 -13.55 -7.27 -4.90
N ASP A 32 -13.30 -6.43 -5.91
CA ASP A 32 -12.74 -6.85 -7.19
C ASP A 32 -11.23 -7.07 -7.05
N VAL A 33 -10.88 -8.14 -6.31
CA VAL A 33 -9.51 -8.55 -6.00
C VAL A 33 -9.39 -10.05 -6.17
N VAL A 34 -8.17 -10.51 -6.38
CA VAL A 34 -7.83 -11.93 -6.44
C VAL A 34 -7.22 -12.32 -5.10
N MET A 35 -7.77 -13.32 -4.44
CA MET A 35 -7.30 -13.73 -3.12
C MET A 35 -6.20 -14.79 -3.25
N VAL A 36 -5.11 -14.61 -2.52
CA VAL A 36 -4.11 -15.65 -2.24
C VAL A 36 -4.06 -15.89 -0.74
N ASN A 37 -4.03 -17.14 -0.33
CA ASN A 37 -4.06 -17.56 1.08
C ASN A 37 -2.79 -18.32 1.51
N GLU A 38 -1.91 -18.60 0.56
CA GLU A 38 -0.58 -19.17 0.80
C GLU A 38 0.44 -18.05 0.95
N TYR A 39 1.05 -17.93 2.14
CA TYR A 39 1.96 -16.82 2.46
C TYR A 39 3.22 -16.83 1.58
N GLU A 40 3.82 -18.01 1.37
CA GLU A 40 4.99 -18.16 0.50
C GLU A 40 4.67 -17.70 -0.92
N ARG A 41 3.49 -18.04 -1.43
CA ARG A 41 3.06 -17.58 -2.75
C ARG A 41 2.84 -16.08 -2.82
N ALA A 42 2.30 -15.48 -1.76
CA ALA A 42 2.15 -14.01 -1.69
C ALA A 42 3.51 -13.31 -1.72
N GLN A 43 4.50 -13.86 -1.01
CA GLN A 43 5.88 -13.37 -1.03
C GLN A 43 6.51 -13.50 -2.41
N GLU A 44 6.35 -14.64 -3.07
CA GLU A 44 6.79 -14.82 -4.45
C GLU A 44 6.17 -13.78 -5.38
N LEU A 45 4.85 -13.55 -5.31
CA LEU A 45 4.19 -12.56 -6.16
C LEU A 45 4.68 -11.12 -5.90
N ALA A 46 4.92 -10.78 -4.63
CA ALA A 46 5.36 -9.45 -4.24
C ALA A 46 6.80 -9.17 -4.69
N TRP A 47 7.67 -10.19 -4.66
CA TRP A 47 9.10 -10.04 -4.89
C TRP A 47 9.57 -10.56 -6.24
N SER A 48 8.76 -11.35 -6.94
CA SER A 48 9.12 -11.90 -8.24
C SER A 48 9.32 -10.77 -9.24
N GLN A 49 10.40 -10.91 -9.99
CA GLN A 49 10.75 -10.09 -11.16
C GLN A 49 10.66 -10.94 -12.43
N ASP A 50 10.15 -12.17 -12.33
CA ASP A 50 10.16 -13.14 -13.40
C ASP A 50 8.87 -13.05 -14.23
N LEU A 51 8.99 -12.41 -15.40
CA LEU A 51 7.90 -12.30 -16.37
C LEU A 51 7.48 -13.64 -16.99
N ASP A 52 8.28 -14.70 -16.83
CA ASP A 52 7.86 -16.04 -17.25
C ASP A 52 6.84 -16.64 -16.25
N GLU A 53 6.75 -16.10 -15.03
CA GLU A 53 5.83 -16.55 -13.97
C GLU A 53 4.63 -15.61 -13.75
N VAL A 54 4.76 -14.32 -14.11
CA VAL A 54 3.71 -13.30 -13.95
C VAL A 54 3.55 -12.43 -15.19
N GLU A 55 2.32 -12.07 -15.54
CA GLU A 55 2.05 -11.19 -16.69
C GLU A 55 2.54 -9.75 -16.46
N ASN A 56 2.61 -9.31 -15.21
CA ASN A 56 3.12 -7.99 -14.82
C ASN A 56 3.97 -8.11 -13.56
N VAL A 57 5.15 -7.47 -13.56
CA VAL A 57 5.98 -7.35 -12.36
C VAL A 57 5.35 -6.35 -11.40
N TRP A 58 5.10 -6.78 -10.17
CA TRP A 58 4.45 -5.96 -9.15
C TRP A 58 5.18 -4.65 -8.87
N GLU A 59 6.51 -4.74 -8.73
CA GLU A 59 7.37 -3.57 -8.52
C GLU A 59 7.36 -2.58 -9.69
N ASP A 60 7.21 -3.05 -10.93
CA ASP A 60 7.15 -2.16 -12.09
C ASP A 60 5.88 -1.31 -12.07
N ILE A 61 4.74 -1.92 -11.69
CA ILE A 61 3.48 -1.19 -11.50
C ILE A 61 3.63 -0.15 -10.39
N LYS A 62 4.12 -0.54 -9.20
CA LYS A 62 4.34 0.39 -8.08
C LYS A 62 5.30 1.52 -8.47
N SER A 63 6.36 1.21 -9.19
CA SER A 63 7.35 2.19 -9.65
C SER A 63 6.74 3.19 -10.64
N SER A 64 5.95 2.72 -11.60
CA SER A 64 5.24 3.58 -12.56
C SER A 64 4.27 4.51 -11.86
N GLU A 65 3.35 3.96 -11.06
CA GLU A 65 2.33 4.73 -10.33
C GLU A 65 2.96 5.68 -9.31
N GLY A 66 4.04 5.24 -8.66
CA GLY A 66 4.79 6.06 -7.72
C GLY A 66 5.50 7.21 -8.41
N GLY A 67 6.05 6.98 -9.60
CA GLY A 67 6.67 8.00 -10.43
C GLY A 67 5.73 9.16 -10.75
N GLU A 68 4.45 8.88 -11.02
CA GLU A 68 3.44 9.92 -11.25
C GLU A 68 3.20 10.78 -9.99
N ILE A 69 3.07 10.15 -8.82
CA ILE A 69 2.91 10.86 -7.55
C ILE A 69 4.13 11.74 -7.25
N ILE A 70 5.34 11.20 -7.43
CA ILE A 70 6.58 11.95 -7.22
C ILE A 70 6.66 13.13 -8.20
N GLY A 71 6.28 12.95 -9.47
CA GLY A 71 6.19 14.02 -10.45
C GLY A 71 5.30 15.17 -9.98
N GLN A 72 4.09 14.85 -9.50
CA GLN A 72 3.16 15.85 -8.97
C GLN A 72 3.67 16.55 -7.70
N LEU A 73 4.41 15.86 -6.82
CA LEU A 73 5.04 16.50 -5.65
C LEU A 73 6.01 17.61 -6.08
N TYR A 74 6.78 17.39 -7.14
CA TYR A 74 7.68 18.39 -7.71
C TYR A 74 6.90 19.52 -8.40
N GLU A 75 5.94 19.18 -9.25
CA GLU A 75 5.14 20.17 -10.00
C GLU A 75 4.37 21.14 -9.09
N HIS A 76 3.93 20.66 -7.91
CA HIS A 76 3.16 21.44 -6.95
C HIS A 76 3.97 21.99 -5.77
N ASP A 77 5.30 21.83 -5.78
CA ASP A 77 6.22 22.26 -4.71
C ASP A 77 5.84 21.73 -3.31
N LEU A 78 5.45 20.46 -3.26
CA LEU A 78 5.01 19.76 -2.04
C LEU A 78 6.13 18.96 -1.37
N ASN A 79 7.36 18.98 -1.91
CA ASN A 79 8.53 18.25 -1.40
C ASN A 79 8.83 18.53 0.08
N SER A 80 8.58 19.75 0.54
CA SER A 80 8.79 20.11 1.95
C SER A 80 7.86 19.35 2.91
N MET A 81 6.73 18.83 2.41
CA MET A 81 5.74 18.07 3.18
C MET A 81 6.02 16.56 3.15
N GLU A 82 6.75 16.05 2.17
CA GLU A 82 7.10 14.63 2.05
C GLU A 82 7.96 14.14 3.21
N ARG A 83 9.04 14.86 3.54
CA ARG A 83 9.99 14.42 4.58
C ARG A 83 9.32 14.15 5.93
N PRO A 84 8.48 15.06 6.48
CA PRO A 84 7.75 14.78 7.72
C PRO A 84 6.80 13.58 7.63
N ILE A 85 6.18 13.32 6.47
CA ILE A 85 5.30 12.16 6.27
C ILE A 85 6.15 10.88 6.30
N ARG A 86 7.26 10.87 5.55
CA ARG A 86 8.20 9.76 5.51
C ARG A 86 8.76 9.41 6.89
N GLU A 87 9.22 10.41 7.65
CA GLU A 87 9.75 10.23 9.01
C GLU A 87 8.74 9.57 9.96
N ILE A 88 7.45 9.91 9.82
CA ILE A 88 6.39 9.29 10.62
C ILE A 88 6.15 7.85 10.16
N ILE A 89 5.94 7.63 8.87
CA ILE A 89 5.53 6.31 8.35
C ILE A 89 6.66 5.28 8.45
N GLN A 90 7.92 5.69 8.26
CA GLN A 90 9.08 4.78 8.33
C GLN A 90 9.56 4.50 9.77
N SER A 91 9.07 5.24 10.77
CA SER A 91 9.43 4.97 12.16
C SER A 91 8.65 3.78 12.70
N SER A 92 9.35 2.67 12.97
CA SER A 92 8.78 1.47 13.58
C SER A 92 8.14 1.73 14.95
N GLU A 93 8.55 2.81 15.64
CA GLU A 93 7.97 3.22 16.94
C GLU A 93 6.51 3.66 16.83
N ASN A 94 6.03 4.00 15.63
CA ASN A 94 4.64 4.38 15.38
C ASN A 94 3.70 3.18 15.13
N TYR A 95 4.25 1.96 15.16
CA TYR A 95 3.52 0.72 15.00
C TYR A 95 3.51 -0.05 16.32
N SER A 96 2.56 -0.98 16.50
CA SER A 96 2.61 -1.86 17.67
C SER A 96 3.83 -2.79 17.57
N GLY A 97 4.53 -3.00 18.69
CA GLY A 97 5.71 -3.89 18.70
C GLY A 97 5.37 -5.32 18.28
N ASP A 98 4.18 -5.81 18.67
CA ASP A 98 3.68 -7.12 18.25
C ASP A 98 3.47 -7.19 16.74
N PHE A 99 2.95 -6.12 16.12
CA PHE A 99 2.76 -6.03 14.68
C PHE A 99 4.10 -6.14 13.93
N VAL A 100 5.10 -5.35 14.35
CA VAL A 100 6.43 -5.34 13.71
C VAL A 100 7.07 -6.73 13.79
N LEU A 101 7.00 -7.38 14.95
CA LEU A 101 7.55 -8.73 15.14
C LEU A 101 6.82 -9.78 14.33
N GLN A 102 5.49 -9.70 14.25
CA GLN A 102 4.66 -10.68 13.55
C GLN A 102 4.84 -10.62 12.02
N TYR A 103 5.10 -9.43 11.46
CA TYR A 103 5.17 -9.21 10.02
C TYR A 103 6.52 -8.69 9.56
N ILE A 104 7.59 -9.04 10.28
CA ILE A 104 8.95 -8.52 10.04
C ILE A 104 9.42 -8.75 8.60
N ASP A 105 9.03 -9.88 7.99
CA ASP A 105 9.45 -10.26 6.63
C ASP A 105 8.87 -9.36 5.54
N ILE A 106 7.73 -8.71 5.81
CA ILE A 106 7.00 -7.89 4.84
C ILE A 106 6.81 -6.45 5.33
N PHE A 107 7.43 -6.10 6.46
CA PHE A 107 7.22 -4.81 7.10
C PHE A 107 7.70 -3.65 6.21
N GLU A 108 8.83 -3.83 5.52
CA GLU A 108 9.36 -2.83 4.59
C GLU A 108 8.41 -2.56 3.41
N GLU A 109 7.78 -3.61 2.87
CA GLU A 109 6.75 -3.48 1.83
C GLU A 109 5.55 -2.67 2.33
N ILE A 110 5.06 -3.00 3.53
CA ILE A 110 3.91 -2.34 4.14
C ILE A 110 4.17 -0.85 4.36
N ILE A 111 5.31 -0.48 4.93
CA ILE A 111 5.62 0.94 5.17
C ILE A 111 5.87 1.69 3.85
N GLY A 112 6.42 1.02 2.84
CA GLY A 112 6.60 1.57 1.50
C GLY A 112 5.26 1.92 0.85
N ASP A 113 4.32 0.98 0.86
CA ASP A 113 2.99 1.16 0.31
C ASP A 113 2.22 2.25 1.06
N LEU A 114 2.22 2.22 2.41
CA LEU A 114 1.53 3.23 3.22
C LEU A 114 2.12 4.63 3.04
N HIS A 115 3.44 4.73 2.83
CA HIS A 115 4.10 5.99 2.49
C HIS A 115 3.55 6.55 1.17
N MET A 116 3.48 5.71 0.13
CA MET A 116 2.94 6.11 -1.16
C MET A 116 1.44 6.42 -1.11
N CYS A 117 0.66 5.72 -0.28
CA CYS A 117 -0.75 6.05 -0.02
C CYS A 117 -0.90 7.45 0.59
N ALA A 118 -0.04 7.81 1.54
CA ALA A 118 -0.04 9.16 2.13
C ALA A 118 0.34 10.24 1.11
N LEU A 119 1.34 9.98 0.27
CA LEU A 119 1.74 10.89 -0.80
C LEU A 119 0.68 11.02 -1.90
N ASN A 120 0.02 9.92 -2.27
CA ASN A 120 -1.13 9.94 -3.17
C ASN A 120 -2.21 10.90 -2.68
N ARG A 121 -2.57 10.79 -1.39
CA ARG A 121 -3.56 11.68 -0.79
C ARG A 121 -3.09 13.12 -0.65
N LEU A 122 -1.80 13.34 -0.48
CA LEU A 122 -1.21 14.67 -0.49
C LEU A 122 -1.42 15.35 -1.85
N VAL A 123 -1.09 14.67 -2.95
CA VAL A 123 -1.13 15.25 -4.31
C VAL A 123 -2.51 15.17 -4.97
N ASN A 124 -3.11 13.99 -5.00
CA ASN A 124 -4.36 13.71 -5.71
C ASN A 124 -5.60 13.91 -4.83
N GLY A 125 -5.46 13.90 -3.50
CA GLY A 125 -6.61 13.79 -2.59
C GLY A 125 -7.20 12.39 -2.62
N LYS A 126 -8.52 12.26 -2.48
CA LYS A 126 -9.21 10.96 -2.50
C LYS A 126 -9.80 10.71 -3.89
N VAL A 127 -9.10 9.93 -4.70
CA VAL A 127 -9.50 9.54 -6.06
C VAL A 127 -9.40 8.02 -6.21
N ASP A 128 -10.21 7.42 -7.07
CA ASP A 128 -10.12 5.98 -7.36
C ASP A 128 -8.94 5.71 -8.31
N ASN A 129 -7.75 5.56 -7.74
CA ASN A 129 -6.52 5.20 -8.43
C ASN A 129 -5.79 4.07 -7.71
N PHE A 130 -4.65 3.63 -8.25
CA PHE A 130 -3.90 2.51 -7.73
C PHE A 130 -3.64 2.60 -6.22
N TYR A 131 -2.98 3.67 -5.75
CA TYR A 131 -2.63 3.78 -4.33
C TYR A 131 -3.82 4.01 -3.38
N GLU A 132 -4.94 4.57 -3.83
CA GLU A 132 -6.16 4.55 -2.99
C GLU A 132 -6.73 3.14 -2.89
N ARG A 133 -6.69 2.33 -3.97
CA ARG A 133 -7.09 0.91 -3.92
C ARG A 133 -6.18 0.09 -3.00
N ILE A 134 -4.86 0.33 -3.04
CA ILE A 134 -3.89 -0.25 -2.08
C ILE A 134 -4.26 0.10 -0.64
N PHE A 135 -4.55 1.38 -0.37
CA PHE A 135 -4.94 1.80 0.98
C PHE A 135 -6.26 1.15 1.43
N GLU A 136 -7.24 0.99 0.54
CA GLU A 136 -8.47 0.26 0.84
C GLU A 136 -8.18 -1.22 1.18
N VAL A 137 -7.27 -1.89 0.47
CA VAL A 137 -6.85 -3.26 0.82
C VAL A 137 -6.30 -3.31 2.25
N TYR A 138 -5.40 -2.40 2.61
CA TYR A 138 -4.85 -2.33 3.97
C TYR A 138 -5.90 -2.07 5.04
N LYS A 139 -6.84 -1.15 4.80
CA LYS A 139 -7.95 -0.88 5.73
C LYS A 139 -8.86 -2.08 5.96
N LEU A 140 -8.91 -3.00 5.01
CA LEU A 140 -9.64 -4.26 5.12
C LEU A 140 -8.78 -5.41 5.69
N GLY A 141 -7.53 -5.11 6.08
CA GLY A 141 -6.59 -6.07 6.63
C GLY A 141 -5.94 -6.97 5.58
N GLY A 142 -5.99 -6.64 4.29
CA GLY A 142 -5.28 -7.38 3.26
C GLY A 142 -3.84 -6.91 3.11
N TRP A 143 -2.98 -7.77 2.57
CA TRP A 143 -1.67 -7.36 2.06
C TRP A 143 -1.70 -7.43 0.52
N PRO A 144 -1.68 -6.29 -0.20
CA PRO A 144 -1.58 -6.30 -1.66
C PRO A 144 -0.20 -6.79 -2.07
N CYS A 145 -0.15 -7.85 -2.87
CA CYS A 145 1.09 -8.58 -3.14
C CYS A 145 1.27 -8.93 -4.62
N GLY A 146 0.46 -8.37 -5.53
CA GLY A 146 0.63 -8.63 -6.96
C GLY A 146 -0.53 -8.14 -7.80
N TRP A 147 -0.51 -8.54 -9.08
CA TRP A 147 -1.50 -8.16 -10.08
C TRP A 147 -1.82 -9.33 -11.02
N GLU A 148 -3.11 -9.59 -11.28
CA GLU A 148 -3.59 -10.62 -12.20
C GLU A 148 -4.23 -9.98 -13.45
N GLY A 149 -3.82 -10.42 -14.64
CA GLY A 149 -4.31 -9.88 -15.92
C GLY A 149 -3.50 -8.67 -16.40
N GLU A 150 -3.72 -8.21 -17.63
CA GLU A 150 -3.02 -7.05 -18.21
C GLU A 150 -3.27 -5.76 -17.40
N TYR A 151 -2.20 -5.05 -17.03
CA TYR A 151 -2.33 -3.73 -16.41
C TYR A 151 -2.75 -2.67 -17.46
N PRO A 152 -3.70 -1.74 -17.18
CA PRO A 152 -4.37 -1.48 -15.89
C PRO A 152 -5.73 -2.16 -15.71
N GLU A 153 -6.17 -3.01 -16.63
CA GLU A 153 -7.52 -3.62 -16.64
C GLU A 153 -7.64 -4.86 -15.73
N GLY A 154 -6.52 -5.40 -15.26
CA GLY A 154 -6.45 -6.51 -14.33
C GLY A 154 -6.87 -6.16 -12.90
N ARG A 155 -6.50 -7.04 -11.96
CA ARG A 155 -6.95 -6.98 -10.56
C ARG A 155 -5.79 -7.12 -9.60
N ILE A 156 -5.90 -6.46 -8.45
CA ILE A 156 -4.93 -6.58 -7.37
C ILE A 156 -5.04 -7.99 -6.77
N ILE A 157 -3.90 -8.65 -6.61
CA ILE A 157 -3.78 -9.88 -5.83
C ILE A 157 -3.54 -9.49 -4.37
N VAL A 158 -4.34 -10.05 -3.47
CA VAL A 158 -4.33 -9.73 -2.05
C VAL A 158 -4.12 -10.99 -1.24
N TYR A 159 -3.09 -10.97 -0.39
CA TYR A 159 -2.90 -11.99 0.62
C TYR A 159 -3.83 -11.79 1.81
N SER A 160 -4.52 -12.88 2.16
CA SER A 160 -5.23 -13.03 3.43
C SER A 160 -5.29 -14.51 3.81
N PRO A 161 -4.84 -14.91 5.00
CA PRO A 161 -4.89 -16.29 5.43
C PRO A 161 -6.33 -16.78 5.58
N ASP A 162 -6.55 -18.07 5.32
CA ASP A 162 -7.83 -18.71 5.62
C ASP A 162 -8.17 -18.63 7.11
N LYS A 163 -9.46 -18.58 7.44
CA LYS A 163 -9.91 -18.72 8.84
C LYS A 163 -9.42 -20.07 9.39
N LYS A 164 -8.64 -20.03 10.47
CA LYS A 164 -8.43 -21.19 11.33
C LYS A 164 -9.71 -21.59 12.04
#